data_AF-T1A3T0-F1
#
_entry.id   AF-T1A3T0-F1
#
_cell.length_a   1.000
_cell.length_b   1.000
_cell.length_c   1.000
_cell.angle_alpha   90.00
_cell.angle_beta   90.00
_cell.angle_gamma   90.00
#
_symmetry.space_group_name_H-M   'P 1'
#
loop_
_entity.id
_entity.type
_entity.pdbx_description
1 polymer ?
#
loop_
_entity_poly.entity_id
_entity_poly.type
_entity_poly.pdbx_seq_one_letter_code
_entity_poly.pdbx_strand_id
1 'polypeptide(L)'
;MTPYAPLADDLPSGDSPAARSRVTVDLGGLLGNIREVKSSLSPGEDLLPVVKSNAYGHGMIPVSRAISLAGIPRVAVMGADEACLLRESGYDGQIVLLGGFSPGEVSLCQRLSLTPVLHHADQIRLLEDSSTGGACL
;
A
#
# COMPACT_ATOMS: atom_id res chain seq x y z
N MET A 1 -3.88 -27.01 -0.88
CA MET A 1 -4.23 -25.58 -0.81
C MET A 1 -3.33 -24.89 -1.81
N THR A 2 -3.84 -24.65 -3.01
CA THR A 2 -3.08 -24.07 -4.14
C THR A 2 -2.66 -22.64 -3.77
N PRO A 3 -1.42 -22.23 -4.08
CA PRO A 3 -1.00 -20.86 -3.78
C PRO A 3 -1.82 -19.89 -4.63
N TYR A 4 -2.33 -18.85 -3.98
CA TYR A 4 -2.86 -17.68 -4.66
C TYR A 4 -1.68 -16.90 -5.24
N ALA A 5 -1.48 -16.99 -6.56
CA ALA A 5 -0.82 -15.97 -7.37
C ALA A 5 -1.37 -16.09 -8.80
N PRO A 6 -1.74 -14.96 -9.41
CA PRO A 6 -0.73 -14.22 -10.15
C PRO A 6 -0.39 -12.91 -9.46
N LEU A 7 0.90 -12.57 -9.46
CA LEU A 7 1.37 -11.21 -9.28
C LEU A 7 0.72 -10.33 -10.37
N ALA A 8 0.50 -9.06 -10.07
CA ALA A 8 -0.28 -8.12 -10.89
C ALA A 8 0.18 -7.99 -12.37
N ASP A 9 1.36 -8.50 -12.71
CA ASP A 9 1.96 -8.44 -14.05
C ASP A 9 1.59 -9.61 -14.98
N ASP A 10 0.99 -10.70 -14.46
CA ASP A 10 0.62 -11.88 -15.26
C ASP A 10 -0.84 -11.88 -15.75
N LEU A 11 -1.65 -10.91 -15.29
CA LEU A 11 -2.99 -10.75 -15.85
C LEU A 11 -2.86 -10.02 -17.18
N PRO A 12 -3.34 -10.60 -18.30
CA PRO A 12 -3.36 -9.88 -19.55
C PRO A 12 -4.03 -8.52 -19.33
N SER A 13 -3.44 -7.47 -19.90
CA SER A 13 -4.08 -6.15 -19.99
C SER A 13 -5.56 -6.33 -20.31
N GLY A 14 -6.45 -5.59 -19.64
CA GLY A 14 -7.91 -5.82 -19.67
C GLY A 14 -8.53 -5.95 -21.08
N ASP A 15 -7.80 -5.55 -22.12
CA ASP A 15 -8.11 -5.66 -23.54
C ASP A 15 -7.61 -6.93 -24.25
N SER A 16 -7.17 -7.97 -23.52
CA SER A 16 -6.84 -9.24 -24.17
C SER A 16 -8.10 -9.89 -24.76
N PRO A 17 -8.11 -10.18 -26.07
CA PRO A 17 -9.24 -10.84 -26.73
C PRO A 17 -9.47 -12.28 -26.26
N ALA A 18 -8.55 -12.85 -25.45
CA ALA A 18 -8.68 -14.18 -24.86
C ALA A 18 -9.40 -14.19 -23.50
N ALA A 19 -9.60 -13.02 -22.87
CA ALA A 19 -10.24 -12.95 -21.55
C ALA A 19 -11.76 -13.21 -21.67
N ARG A 20 -12.23 -14.26 -20.99
CA ARG A 20 -13.67 -14.61 -20.94
C ARG A 20 -14.49 -13.73 -19.99
N SER A 21 -13.83 -13.10 -19.02
CA SER A 21 -14.44 -12.23 -18.02
C SER A 21 -13.57 -11.01 -17.79
N ARG A 22 -14.19 -9.86 -17.48
CA ARG A 22 -13.53 -8.58 -17.25
C ARG A 22 -14.04 -7.93 -15.97
N VAL A 23 -13.14 -7.27 -15.25
CA VAL A 23 -13.46 -6.32 -14.17
C VAL A 23 -13.14 -4.92 -14.67
N THR A 24 -14.09 -4.00 -14.51
CA THR A 24 -13.90 -2.58 -14.81
C THR A 24 -13.86 -1.81 -13.50
N VAL A 25 -12.81 -1.03 -13.29
CA VAL A 25 -12.61 -0.23 -12.08
C VAL A 25 -12.82 1.24 -12.44
N ASP A 26 -13.83 1.85 -11.82
CA ASP A 26 -14.10 3.28 -11.98
C ASP A 26 -13.31 4.11 -10.96
N LEU A 27 -12.19 4.67 -11.42
CA LEU A 27 -11.37 5.58 -10.61
C LEU A 27 -12.07 6.92 -10.35
N GLY A 28 -13.01 7.35 -11.20
CA GLY A 28 -13.83 8.54 -10.95
C GLY A 28 -14.73 8.34 -9.74
N GLY A 29 -15.36 7.16 -9.65
CA GLY A 29 -16.13 6.73 -8.48
C GLY A 29 -15.28 6.68 -7.20
N LEU A 30 -14.08 6.09 -7.26
CA LEU A 30 -13.12 6.11 -6.14
C LEU A 30 -12.82 7.54 -5.66
N LEU A 31 -12.52 8.45 -6.58
CA LEU A 31 -12.23 9.86 -6.26
C LEU A 31 -13.46 10.61 -5.73
N GLY A 32 -14.67 10.23 -6.18
CA GLY A 32 -15.93 10.70 -5.59
C GLY A 32 -16.07 10.28 -4.13
N ASN A 33 -15.86 8.99 -3.83
CA ASN A 33 -15.92 8.45 -2.48
C ASN A 33 -14.88 9.10 -1.56
N ILE A 34 -13.66 9.32 -2.06
CA ILE A 34 -12.60 10.02 -1.30
C ILE A 34 -13.04 11.45 -0.95
N ARG A 35 -13.64 12.19 -1.89
CA ARG A 35 -14.15 13.54 -1.61
C ARG A 35 -15.23 13.54 -0.54
N GLU A 36 -16.15 12.59 -0.61
CA GLU A 36 -17.21 12.45 0.39
C GLU A 36 -16.63 12.20 1.79
N VAL A 37 -15.74 11.21 1.91
CA VAL A 37 -15.07 10.91 3.19
C VAL A 37 -14.28 12.11 3.70
N LYS A 38 -13.50 12.79 2.84
CA LYS A 38 -12.77 14.01 3.23
C LYS A 38 -13.70 15.12 3.71
N SER A 39 -14.90 15.25 3.15
CA SER A 39 -15.87 16.28 3.57
C SER A 39 -16.45 16.03 4.96
N SER A 40 -16.42 14.78 5.43
CA SER A 40 -16.85 14.40 6.78
C SER A 40 -15.75 14.50 7.85
N LEU A 41 -14.50 14.79 7.46
CA LEU A 41 -13.38 14.89 8.39
C LEU A 41 -13.43 16.21 9.16
N SER A 42 -13.11 16.14 10.45
CA SER A 42 -12.89 17.30 11.30
C SER A 42 -11.55 17.97 10.98
N PRO A 43 -11.37 19.26 11.31
CA PRO A 43 -10.08 19.91 11.20
C PRO A 43 -8.98 19.13 11.94
N GLY A 44 -7.91 18.79 11.23
CA GLY A 44 -6.78 18.03 11.77
C GLY A 44 -6.87 16.51 11.59
N GLU A 45 -7.99 15.98 11.10
CA GLU A 45 -8.09 14.57 10.72
C GLU A 45 -7.58 14.35 9.29
N ASP A 46 -6.86 13.24 9.09
CA ASP A 46 -6.32 12.84 7.80
C ASP A 46 -6.94 11.52 7.33
N LEU A 47 -6.98 11.33 6.02
CA LEU A 47 -7.41 10.07 5.40
C LEU A 47 -6.20 9.18 5.11
N LEU A 48 -6.28 7.91 5.52
CA LEU A 48 -5.33 6.85 5.15
C LEU A 48 -6.05 5.75 4.36
N PRO A 49 -6.03 5.81 3.02
CA PRO A 49 -6.58 4.75 2.19
C PRO A 49 -5.79 3.45 2.34
N VAL A 50 -6.52 2.35 2.54
CA VAL A 50 -5.93 1.01 2.62
C VAL A 50 -6.03 0.33 1.26
N VAL A 51 -4.89 -0.05 0.68
CA VAL A 51 -4.78 -0.64 -0.67
C VAL A 51 -4.26 -2.08 -0.64
N LYS A 52 -4.41 -2.78 0.50
CA LYS A 52 -4.06 -4.20 0.65
C LYS A 52 -4.83 -5.11 -0.31
N SER A 53 -4.34 -6.33 -0.48
CA SER A 53 -4.86 -7.36 -1.39
C SER A 53 -5.08 -6.82 -2.80
N ASN A 54 -4.05 -6.16 -3.35
CA ASN A 54 -4.11 -5.49 -4.66
C ASN A 54 -5.26 -4.46 -4.77
N ALA A 55 -5.38 -3.57 -3.76
CA ALA A 55 -6.51 -2.65 -3.58
C ALA A 55 -7.86 -3.38 -3.59
N TYR A 56 -8.01 -4.43 -2.79
CA TYR A 56 -9.22 -5.26 -2.75
C TYR A 56 -9.61 -5.81 -4.13
N GLY A 57 -8.61 -6.14 -4.96
CA GLY A 57 -8.80 -6.60 -6.34
C GLY A 57 -9.02 -5.51 -7.39
N HIS A 58 -8.96 -4.22 -7.04
CA HIS A 58 -9.17 -3.10 -7.97
C HIS A 58 -7.89 -2.65 -8.69
N GLY A 59 -6.73 -3.24 -8.36
CA GLY A 59 -5.44 -2.85 -8.93
C GLY A 59 -4.76 -1.77 -8.10
N MET A 60 -3.80 -2.18 -7.28
CA MET A 60 -3.13 -1.32 -6.31
C MET A 60 -2.37 -0.16 -6.95
N ILE A 61 -1.64 -0.39 -8.04
CA ILE A 61 -0.85 0.66 -8.71
C ILE A 61 -1.73 1.81 -9.24
N PRO A 62 -2.74 1.57 -10.12
CA PRO A 62 -3.60 2.65 -10.61
C PRO A 62 -4.41 3.32 -9.50
N VAL A 63 -4.88 2.56 -8.50
CA VAL A 63 -5.60 3.08 -7.33
C VAL A 63 -4.72 4.02 -6.50
N SER A 64 -3.52 3.59 -6.12
CA SER A 64 -2.57 4.40 -5.34
C SER A 64 -2.13 5.66 -6.09
N ARG A 65 -1.95 5.58 -7.41
CA ARG A 65 -1.67 6.76 -8.24
C ARG A 65 -2.83 7.75 -8.23
N ALA A 66 -4.07 7.29 -8.38
CA ALA A 66 -5.25 8.15 -8.34
C ALA A 66 -5.40 8.83 -6.96
N ILE A 67 -5.18 8.08 -5.88
CA ILE A 67 -5.18 8.59 -4.50
C ILE A 67 -4.12 9.69 -4.31
N SER A 68 -2.89 9.46 -4.79
CA SER A 68 -1.81 10.44 -4.69
C SER A 68 -2.14 11.72 -5.47
N LEU A 69 -2.65 11.60 -6.69
CA LEU A 69 -3.10 12.74 -7.51
C LEU A 69 -4.27 13.50 -6.88
N ALA A 70 -5.05 12.87 -6.00
CA ALA A 70 -6.10 13.52 -5.20
C ALA A 70 -5.55 14.28 -3.98
N GLY A 71 -4.23 14.40 -3.86
CA GLY A 71 -3.56 15.11 -2.77
C GLY A 71 -3.48 14.30 -1.47
N ILE A 72 -3.48 12.96 -1.56
CA ILE A 72 -3.29 12.07 -0.41
C ILE A 72 -2.05 11.19 -0.70
N PRO A 73 -0.82 11.70 -0.50
CA PRO A 73 0.40 10.97 -0.79
C PRO A 73 0.74 9.94 0.31
N ARG A 74 -0.26 9.16 0.75
CA ARG A 74 -0.11 8.09 1.73
C ARG A 74 -1.12 6.97 1.50
N VAL A 75 -0.67 5.73 1.68
CA VAL A 75 -1.52 4.53 1.62
C VAL A 75 -1.08 3.53 2.68
N ALA A 76 -1.94 2.56 2.97
CA ALA A 76 -1.62 1.43 3.85
C ALA A 76 -1.73 0.09 3.11
N VAL A 77 -0.79 -0.81 3.36
CA VAL A 77 -0.75 -2.18 2.81
C VAL A 77 -0.68 -3.20 3.93
N MET A 78 -0.93 -4.48 3.63
CA MET A 78 -0.82 -5.53 4.63
C MET A 78 0.59 -6.10 4.71
N GLY A 79 1.22 -6.35 3.56
CA GLY A 79 2.51 -7.02 3.47
C GLY A 79 3.61 -6.19 2.83
N ALA A 80 4.86 -6.55 3.09
CA ALA A 80 6.03 -5.88 2.51
C ALA A 80 6.21 -6.17 1.01
N ASP A 81 5.66 -7.28 0.51
CA ASP A 81 5.55 -7.61 -0.91
C ASP A 81 4.73 -6.56 -1.67
N GLU A 82 3.57 -6.17 -1.12
CA GLU A 82 2.72 -5.11 -1.69
C GLU A 82 3.46 -3.76 -1.68
N ALA A 83 4.19 -3.48 -0.59
CA ALA A 83 4.99 -2.27 -0.48
C ALA A 83 6.12 -2.23 -1.52
N CYS A 84 6.77 -3.37 -1.79
CA CYS A 84 7.81 -3.51 -2.79
C CYS A 84 7.28 -3.16 -4.19
N LEU A 85 6.14 -3.76 -4.57
CA LEU A 85 5.48 -3.50 -5.85
C LEU A 85 5.09 -2.02 -6.02
N LEU A 86 4.61 -1.38 -4.94
CA LEU A 86 4.33 0.07 -4.97
C LEU A 86 5.59 0.89 -5.23
N ARG A 87 6.69 0.60 -4.53
CA ARG A 87 7.97 1.31 -4.74
C ARG A 87 8.52 1.09 -6.14
N GLU A 88 8.48 -0.14 -6.65
CA GLU A 88 8.89 -0.48 -8.03
C GLU A 88 8.04 0.24 -9.09
N SER A 89 6.75 0.47 -8.81
CA SER A 89 5.87 1.25 -9.69
C SER A 89 6.15 2.76 -9.70
N GLY A 90 7.10 3.22 -8.89
CA GLY A 90 7.46 4.63 -8.74
C GLY A 90 6.61 5.40 -7.73
N TYR A 91 5.83 4.72 -6.87
CA TYR A 91 5.08 5.39 -5.80
C TYR A 91 6.04 5.87 -4.71
N ASP A 92 6.05 7.17 -4.46
CA ASP A 92 6.95 7.89 -3.55
C ASP A 92 6.27 8.35 -2.25
N GLY A 93 4.94 8.27 -2.16
CA GLY A 93 4.19 8.61 -0.95
C GLY A 93 4.50 7.71 0.25
N GLN A 94 3.97 8.07 1.42
CA GLN A 94 4.10 7.26 2.63
C GLN A 94 3.38 5.91 2.45
N ILE A 95 4.01 4.83 2.93
CA ILE A 95 3.41 3.49 2.97
C ILE A 95 3.38 3.02 4.42
N VAL A 96 2.17 2.85 4.96
CA VAL A 96 1.95 2.26 6.28
C VAL A 96 1.83 0.74 6.13
N LEU A 97 2.64 -0.01 6.87
CA LEU A 97 2.63 -1.48 6.85
C LEU A 97 1.80 -2.00 8.03
N LEU A 98 0.54 -2.38 7.74
CA LEU A 98 -0.45 -2.74 8.76
C LEU A 98 -0.15 -4.09 9.44
N GLY A 99 0.48 -5.03 8.72
CA GLY A 99 0.85 -6.33 9.26
C GLY A 99 2.11 -6.31 10.14
N GLY A 100 2.73 -5.15 10.32
CA GLY A 100 4.01 -5.03 11.00
C GLY A 100 5.13 -5.75 10.25
N PHE A 101 6.15 -6.20 10.98
CA PHE A 101 7.31 -6.88 10.41
C PHE A 101 7.81 -7.98 11.35
N SER A 102 8.42 -9.01 10.77
CA SER A 102 9.23 -9.99 11.49
C SER A 102 10.69 -9.52 11.65
N PRO A 103 11.48 -10.10 12.56
CA PRO A 103 12.88 -9.69 12.77
C PRO A 103 13.73 -9.65 11.49
N GLY A 104 13.47 -10.54 10.51
CA GLY A 104 14.19 -10.56 9.23
C GLY A 104 13.81 -9.45 8.25
N GLU A 105 12.74 -8.71 8.52
CA GLU A 105 12.16 -7.72 7.60
C GLU A 105 12.46 -6.27 8.00
N VAL A 106 13.18 -6.04 9.11
CA VAL A 106 13.55 -4.70 9.58
C VAL A 106 14.29 -3.91 8.51
N SER A 107 15.34 -4.50 7.92
CA SER A 107 16.10 -3.84 6.86
C SER A 107 15.27 -3.63 5.58
N LEU A 108 14.26 -4.47 5.33
CA LEU A 108 13.34 -4.27 4.21
C LEU A 108 12.45 -3.05 4.45
N CYS A 109 11.91 -2.89 5.67
CA CYS A 109 11.13 -1.72 6.06
C CYS A 109 11.95 -0.42 5.90
N GLN A 110 13.22 -0.43 6.31
CA GLN A 110 14.12 0.71 6.14
C GLN A 110 14.38 1.03 4.66
N ARG A 111 14.75 0.02 3.86
CA ARG A 111 15.04 0.20 2.42
C ARG A 111 13.84 0.72 1.63
N LEU A 112 12.63 0.31 1.99
CA LEU A 112 11.40 0.75 1.32
C LEU A 112 10.77 1.99 1.98
N SER A 113 11.40 2.56 3.02
CA SER A 113 10.89 3.70 3.80
C SER A 113 9.44 3.49 4.25
N LEU A 114 9.19 2.38 4.92
CA LEU A 114 7.86 2.01 5.44
C LEU A 114 7.65 2.59 6.84
N THR A 115 6.39 2.90 7.16
CA THR A 115 5.93 3.15 8.53
C THR A 115 5.26 1.89 9.06
N PRO A 116 5.97 1.02 9.80
CA PRO A 116 5.38 -0.21 10.31
C PRO A 116 4.48 0.02 11.52
N VAL A 117 3.38 -0.73 11.58
CA VAL A 117 2.61 -0.89 12.81
C VAL A 117 3.37 -1.86 13.73
N LEU A 118 3.43 -1.52 15.02
CA LEU A 118 4.00 -2.40 16.04
C LEU A 118 2.87 -3.18 16.73
N HIS A 119 2.99 -4.49 16.75
CA HIS A 119 2.05 -5.41 17.40
C HIS A 119 2.53 -5.85 18.80
N HIS A 120 3.84 -5.77 19.06
CA HIS A 120 4.42 -6.13 20.35
C HIS A 120 5.68 -5.31 20.66
N ALA A 121 5.99 -5.15 21.94
CA ALA A 121 7.07 -4.28 22.41
C ALA A 121 8.47 -4.70 21.91
N ASP A 122 8.71 -5.99 21.66
CA ASP A 122 10.00 -6.46 21.15
C ASP A 122 10.36 -5.86 19.78
N GLN A 123 9.36 -5.44 18.98
CA GLN A 123 9.62 -4.75 17.71
C GLN A 123 10.27 -3.38 17.90
N ILE A 124 10.11 -2.73 19.05
CA ILE A 124 10.81 -1.49 19.38
C ILE A 124 12.32 -1.76 19.43
N ARG A 125 12.73 -2.84 20.11
CA ARG A 125 14.16 -3.21 20.23
C ARG A 125 14.78 -3.54 18.88
N LEU A 126 14.03 -4.25 18.03
CA LEU A 126 14.49 -4.56 16.66
C LEU A 126 14.73 -3.28 15.82
N LEU A 127 13.93 -2.24 16.03
CA LEU A 127 14.13 -0.94 15.39
C LEU A 127 15.30 -0.16 16.03
N GLU A 128 15.45 -0.22 17.35
CA GLU A 128 16.58 0.39 18.06
C GLU A 128 17.92 -0.22 17.61
N ASP A 129 18.03 -1.55 17.58
CA ASP A 129 19.26 -2.26 17.19
C ASP A 129 19.66 -1.98 15.72
N SER A 130 18.67 -1.76 14.85
CA SER A 130 18.88 -1.46 13.43
C SER A 130 19.08 0.02 13.11
N SER A 131 18.88 0.93 14.07
CA SER A 131 18.94 2.38 13.88
C SER A 131 20.28 3.02 14.24
N THR A 132 21.33 2.22 14.47
CA THR A 132 22.71 2.67 14.74
C THR A 132 23.40 3.40 13.55
N GLY A 133 22.64 4.03 12.65
CA GLY A 133 23.17 4.71 11.46
C GLY A 133 22.29 5.75 10.75
N GLY A 134 21.14 6.19 11.28
CA GLY A 134 20.38 7.27 10.62
C GLY A 134 18.99 7.54 11.18
N ALA A 135 18.60 8.82 11.06
CA ALA A 135 17.41 9.51 11.56
C ALA A 135 16.18 8.67 11.92
N CYS A 136 15.61 9.00 13.08
CA CYS A 136 14.30 8.56 13.56
C CYS A 136 13.24 8.71 12.45
N LEU A 137 12.41 7.67 12.28
CA LEU A 137 11.30 7.56 11.33
C LEU A 137 10.32 8.73 11.41
#